data_AF-X1D3U1-F1
#
_entry.id   AF-X1D3U1-F1
#
_cell.length_a   1.000
_cell.length_b   1.000
_cell.length_c   1.000
_cell.angle_alpha   90.00
_cell.angle_beta   90.00
_cell.angle_gamma   90.00
#
_symmetry.space_group_name_H-M   'P 1'
#
loop_
_entity.id
_entity.type
_entity.pdbx_description
1 polymer ?
#
loop_
_entity_poly.entity_id
_entity_poly.type
_entity_poly.pdbx_seq_one_letter_code
_entity_poly.pdbx_strand_id
1 'polypeptide(L)' 'LKEGKISKKDKVVVLVTGNGLKDVESAKKAGGEALVIDPNLKAVKETMSSK' A
#
# COMPACT_ATOMS: atom_id res chain seq x y z
N LEU A 1 15.35 -9.78 11.65
CA LEU A 1 15.47 -9.18 13.00
C LEU A 1 14.70 -9.97 14.05
N LYS A 2 13.37 -10.16 13.92
CA LYS A 2 12.54 -10.89 14.91
C LYS A 2 12.95 -12.36 15.09
N GLU A 3 13.37 -13.03 14.01
CA GLU A 3 13.90 -14.40 14.03
C GLU A 3 15.42 -14.48 14.28
N GLY A 4 16.10 -13.36 14.56
CA GLY A 4 17.55 -13.34 14.85
C GLY A 4 18.51 -13.62 13.68
N LYS A 5 18.00 -13.91 12.46
CA LYS A 5 18.82 -14.30 11.28
C LYS A 5 19.67 -13.19 10.65
N ILE A 6 19.41 -11.92 10.96
CA ILE A 6 20.13 -10.76 10.42
C ILE A 6 20.47 -9.87 11.61
N SER A 7 21.73 -9.45 11.71
CA SER A 7 22.23 -8.58 12.77
C SER A 7 21.84 -7.12 12.53
N LYS A 8 21.72 -6.35 13.61
CA LYS A 8 21.52 -4.89 13.52
C LYS A 8 22.70 -4.15 12.89
N LYS A 9 23.87 -4.78 12.83
CA LYS A 9 25.10 -4.20 12.25
C LYS A 9 25.27 -4.53 10.77
N ASP A 10 24.46 -5.42 10.21
CA ASP A 10 24.58 -5.82 8.82
C ASP A 10 24.10 -4.69 7.90
N LYS A 11 24.82 -4.48 6.80
CA LYS A 11 24.35 -3.62 5.71
C LYS A 11 23.58 -4.48 4.73
N VAL A 12 22.30 -4.19 4.56
CA VAL A 12 21.40 -4.98 3.71
C VAL A 12 21.08 -4.21 2.45
N VAL A 13 21.18 -4.89 1.31
CA VAL A 13 20.71 -4.40 0.01
C VAL A 13 19.54 -5.27 -0.44
N VAL A 14 18.50 -4.64 -0.97
CA VAL A 14 17.36 -5.34 -1.57
C VAL A 14 17.28 -4.95 -3.03
N LEU A 15 17.40 -5.93 -3.92
CA LEU A 15 17.22 -5.73 -5.35
C LEU A 15 15.75 -5.93 -5.71
N VAL A 16 15.09 -4.85 -6.12
CA VAL A 16 13.72 -4.90 -6.63
C VAL A 16 13.78 -5.11 -8.13
N THR A 17 13.49 -6.33 -8.58
CA THR A 17 13.64 -6.77 -9.98
C THR A 17 12.49 -6.33 -10.89
N GLY A 18 11.35 -5.94 -10.32
CA GLY A 18 10.16 -5.54 -11.07
C GLY A 18 9.45 -4.36 -10.44
N ASN A 19 8.80 -3.54 -11.26
CA ASN A 19 7.92 -2.49 -10.78
C ASN A 19 6.51 -3.05 -10.52
N GLY A 20 5.74 -2.39 -9.65
CA GLY A 20 4.41 -2.84 -9.24
C GLY A 20 3.37 -2.89 -10.37
N LEU A 21 3.54 -2.13 -11.45
CA LEU A 21 2.60 -2.17 -12.59
C LEU A 21 2.69 -3.50 -13.36
N LYS A 22 3.73 -4.31 -13.14
CA LYS A 22 3.82 -5.67 -13.70
C LYS A 22 2.84 -6.65 -13.03
N ASP A 23 2.36 -6.35 -11.82
CA ASP A 23 1.41 -7.19 -11.08
C ASP A 23 0.34 -6.33 -10.40
N VAL A 24 -0.56 -5.80 -11.21
CA VAL A 24 -1.66 -4.94 -10.76
C VAL A 24 -2.70 -5.68 -9.92
N GLU A 25 -2.83 -7.00 -10.06
CA GLU A 25 -3.82 -7.79 -9.33
C GLU A 25 -3.40 -7.97 -7.86
N SER A 26 -2.12 -8.30 -7.61
CA SER A 26 -1.59 -8.28 -6.24
C SER A 26 -1.66 -6.88 -5.62
N ALA A 27 -1.43 -5.83 -6.42
CA ALA A 27 -1.54 -4.45 -5.95
C ALA A 27 -2.98 -4.10 -5.52
N LYS A 28 -3.99 -4.45 -6.33
CA LYS A 28 -5.42 -4.28 -5.98
C LYS A 28 -5.77 -5.05 -4.71
N LYS A 29 -5.35 -6.32 -4.61
CA LYS A 29 -5.58 -7.16 -3.43
C LYS A 29 -5.00 -6.56 -2.16
N ALA A 30 -3.80 -5.97 -2.23
CA ALA A 30 -3.14 -5.31 -1.10
C ALA A 30 -3.75 -3.93 -0.78
N GLY A 31 -4.24 -3.22 -1.79
CA GLY A 31 -4.80 -1.86 -1.67
C GLY A 31 -6.23 -1.82 -1.11
N GLY A 32 -6.95 -2.94 -1.13
CA GLY A 32 -8.34 -3.01 -0.68
C GLY A 32 -9.32 -2.40 -1.70
N GLU A 33 -10.55 -2.21 -1.27
CA GLU A 33 -11.63 -1.70 -2.13
C GLU A 33 -11.68 -0.17 -2.13
N ALA A 34 -11.98 0.40 -3.30
CA ALA A 34 -12.20 1.84 -3.43
C ALA A 34 -13.57 2.22 -2.86
N LEU A 35 -13.61 3.34 -2.13
CA LEU A 35 -14.87 3.91 -1.64
C LEU A 35 -15.67 4.46 -2.82
N VAL A 36 -16.89 3.96 -3.00
CA VAL A 36 -17.85 4.47 -3.98
C VAL A 36 -18.75 5.49 -3.30
N ILE A 37 -18.81 6.69 -3.86
CA ILE A 37 -19.57 7.84 -3.30
C ILE A 37 -20.45 8.48 -4.37
N ASP A 38 -21.47 9.23 -3.94
CA ASP A 38 -22.26 10.05 -4.85
C ASP A 38 -21.38 11.12 -5.53
N PRO A 39 -21.66 11.48 -6.80
CA PRO A 39 -20.85 12.42 -7.57
C PRO A 39 -21.13 13.88 -7.19
N ASN A 40 -21.02 14.21 -5.91
CA ASN A 40 -21.21 15.57 -5.38
C ASN A 40 -20.17 15.92 -4.32
N LEU A 41 -19.95 17.23 -4.13
CA LEU A 41 -18.93 17.74 -3.20
C LEU A 41 -19.21 17.41 -1.73
N LYS A 42 -20.47 17.19 -1.36
CA LYS A 42 -20.83 16.86 0.03
C LYS A 42 -20.30 15.46 0.38
N ALA A 43 -20.55 14.46 -0.46
CA ALA A 43 -20.09 13.09 -0.26
C ALA A 43 -18.55 12.98 -0.20
N VAL A 44 -17.83 13.76 -1.00
CA VAL A 44 -16.35 13.84 -0.94
C VAL A 44 -15.89 14.37 0.42
N LYS A 45 -16.45 15.49 0.89
CA LYS A 45 -16.08 16.11 2.17
C LYS A 45 -16.31 15.17 3.34
N GLU A 46 -17.48 14.53 3.39
CA GLU A 46 -17.83 13.56 4.44
C GLU A 46 -16.82 12.40 4.48
N THR A 47 -16.40 11.89 3.31
CA THR A 47 -15.43 10.78 3.21
C THR A 47 -14.01 11.17 3.64
N MET A 48 -13.61 12.42 3.40
CA MET A 48 -12.26 12.90 3.74
C MET A 48 -12.14 13.40 5.18
N SER A 49 -13.22 13.89 5.80
CA SER A 49 -13.22 14.43 7.16
C SER A 49 -13.27 13.37 8.27
N SER A 50 -13.52 12.10 7.94
CA SER A 50 -13.53 10.98 8.90
C SER A 50 -12.17 10.26 9.04
N LYS A 51 -11.07 10.90 8.65
CA LYS A 51 -9.70 10.42 8.87
C LYS A 51 -8.90 11.36 9.76
#